data_AF-A0A800BP79-F1
#
_entry.id   AF-A0A800BP79-F1
#
_cell.length_a   1.000
_cell.length_b   1.000
_cell.length_c   1.000
_cell.angle_alpha   90.00
_cell.angle_beta   90.00
_cell.angle_gamma   90.00
#
_symmetry.space_group_name_H-M   'P 1'
#
loop_
_entity.id
_entity.type
_entity.pdbx_description
1 polymer ?
#
loop_
_entity_poly.entity_id
_entity_poly.type
_entity_poly.pdbx_seq_one_letter_code
_entity_poly.pdbx_strand_id
1 'polypeptide(L)'
;GKGKLQLMEERVMALRELGTFFLDKWAGRPAKFVEACRASAVRLALWLASELPSFADFSYYKGRKILFYKRAQLLAADLYCAFRGKGWGRFLDMEELTAFADYKLPQVLRHMGILQYSPSLAKRIDSRELIPPGSPEEVEIRATTIWAVELLLEELGRLGLKMRAFELDWILWNLGQQDVFRKKPYHLTITRFY
;
A
#
# COMPACT_ATOMS: atom_id res chain seq x y z
N GLY A 1 22.27 -7.47 0.11
CA GLY A 1 22.28 -6.85 1.46
C GLY A 1 22.37 -7.93 2.52
N LYS A 2 22.90 -7.63 3.70
CA LYS A 2 22.87 -8.52 4.87
C LYS A 2 21.56 -8.27 5.64
N GLY A 3 20.80 -9.32 5.99
CA GLY A 3 19.55 -9.21 6.75
C GLY A 3 18.87 -10.56 6.94
N LYS A 4 18.02 -10.68 7.96
CA LYS A 4 17.18 -11.87 8.20
C LYS A 4 15.82 -11.63 7.55
N LEU A 5 15.38 -12.57 6.72
CA LEU A 5 14.01 -12.54 6.18
C LEU A 5 13.02 -12.74 7.34
N GLN A 6 12.13 -11.76 7.52
CA GLN A 6 11.07 -11.80 8.53
C GLN A 6 9.82 -12.47 7.96
N LEU A 7 9.04 -13.07 8.87
CA LEU A 7 7.73 -13.66 8.56
C LEU A 7 7.80 -14.78 7.49
N MET A 8 8.82 -15.63 7.56
CA MET A 8 9.04 -16.66 6.54
C MET A 8 7.91 -17.68 6.47
N GLU A 9 7.37 -18.08 7.62
CA GLU A 9 6.23 -19.01 7.67
C GLU A 9 4.98 -18.39 7.05
N GLU A 10 4.68 -17.13 7.38
CA GLU A 10 3.56 -16.39 6.81
C GLU A 10 3.70 -16.15 5.31
N ARG A 11 4.93 -15.93 4.83
CA ARG A 11 5.23 -15.82 3.39
C ARG A 11 4.97 -17.14 2.68
N VAL A 12 5.39 -18.28 3.24
CA VAL A 12 5.11 -19.60 2.68
C VAL A 12 3.60 -19.88 2.67
N MET A 13 2.90 -19.54 3.76
CA MET A 13 1.44 -19.67 3.83
C MET A 13 0.75 -18.83 2.76
N ALA A 14 1.15 -17.56 2.57
CA ALA A 14 0.57 -16.69 1.54
C ALA A 14 0.81 -17.22 0.12
N LEU A 15 1.98 -17.81 -0.17
CA LEU A 15 2.25 -18.42 -1.47
C LEU A 15 1.37 -19.65 -1.72
N ARG A 16 1.20 -20.51 -0.71
CA ARG A 16 0.31 -21.68 -0.80
C ARG A 16 -1.15 -21.26 -0.96
N GLU A 17 -1.61 -20.30 -0.17
CA GLU A 17 -2.95 -19.70 -0.25
C GLU A 17 -3.25 -19.21 -1.67
N LEU A 18 -2.35 -18.43 -2.26
CA LEU A 18 -2.48 -17.92 -3.62
C LEU A 18 -2.55 -19.06 -4.66
N GLY A 19 -1.67 -20.05 -4.54
CA GLY A 19 -1.64 -21.21 -5.44
C GLY A 19 -2.93 -22.02 -5.39
N THR A 20 -3.37 -22.40 -4.18
CA THR A 20 -4.63 -23.13 -3.95
C THR A 20 -5.83 -22.36 -4.49
N PHE A 21 -5.94 -21.06 -4.18
CA PHE A 21 -7.04 -20.23 -4.66
C PHE A 21 -7.17 -20.25 -6.19
N PHE A 22 -6.07 -20.07 -6.92
CA PHE A 22 -6.12 -20.06 -8.38
C PHE A 22 -6.29 -21.44 -8.99
N LEU A 23 -5.73 -22.50 -8.40
CA LEU A 23 -5.95 -23.86 -8.85
C LEU A 23 -7.42 -24.25 -8.72
N ASP A 24 -8.00 -24.04 -7.54
CA ASP A 24 -9.34 -24.52 -7.21
C ASP A 24 -10.44 -23.68 -7.88
N LYS A 25 -10.35 -22.34 -7.81
CA LYS A 25 -11.42 -21.45 -8.29
C LYS A 25 -11.25 -20.99 -9.73
N TRP A 26 -10.04 -21.06 -10.27
CA TRP A 26 -9.70 -20.48 -11.58
C TRP A 26 -9.00 -21.48 -12.51
N ALA A 27 -9.00 -22.77 -12.18
CA ALA A 27 -8.36 -23.84 -12.94
C ALA A 27 -6.89 -23.54 -13.29
N GLY A 28 -6.17 -22.93 -12.36
CA GLY A 28 -4.77 -22.52 -12.52
C GLY A 28 -4.57 -21.34 -13.48
N ARG A 29 -5.60 -20.55 -13.79
CA ARG A 29 -5.53 -19.44 -14.76
C ARG A 29 -5.83 -18.08 -14.10
N PRO A 30 -4.84 -17.42 -13.46
CA PRO A 30 -5.02 -16.10 -12.83
C PRO A 30 -5.54 -15.02 -13.78
N ALA A 31 -5.20 -15.09 -15.07
CA ALA A 31 -5.75 -14.20 -16.09
C ALA A 31 -7.28 -14.17 -16.13
N LYS A 32 -7.95 -15.32 -15.93
CA LYS A 32 -9.42 -15.40 -15.90
C LYS A 32 -10.02 -14.61 -14.73
N PHE A 33 -9.33 -14.58 -13.59
CA PHE A 33 -9.75 -13.80 -12.44
C PHE A 33 -9.69 -12.30 -12.74
N VAL A 34 -8.60 -11.85 -13.37
CA VAL A 34 -8.45 -10.44 -13.80
C VAL A 34 -9.53 -10.08 -14.85
N GLU A 35 -9.78 -10.96 -15.83
CA GLU A 35 -10.84 -10.78 -16.82
C GLU A 35 -12.24 -10.69 -16.17
N ALA A 36 -12.51 -11.52 -15.16
CA ALA A 36 -13.76 -11.50 -14.40
C ALA A 36 -13.96 -10.20 -13.60
N CYS A 37 -12.89 -9.47 -13.31
CA CYS A 37 -12.97 -8.14 -12.69
C CYS A 37 -13.50 -7.05 -13.64
N ARG A 38 -13.69 -7.37 -14.93
CA ARG A 38 -14.30 -6.49 -15.95
C ARG A 38 -13.64 -5.11 -16.02
N ALA A 39 -12.30 -5.09 -16.08
CA ALA A 39 -11.51 -3.87 -16.16
C ALA A 39 -11.73 -2.90 -14.98
N SER A 40 -12.09 -3.39 -13.79
CA SER A 40 -12.15 -2.60 -12.54
C SER A 40 -11.01 -2.99 -11.59
N ALA A 41 -10.11 -2.04 -11.33
CA ALA A 41 -9.03 -2.11 -10.36
C ALA A 41 -9.60 -2.21 -8.94
N VAL A 42 -10.68 -1.46 -8.65
CA VAL A 42 -11.37 -1.52 -7.35
C VAL A 42 -11.94 -2.91 -7.11
N ARG A 43 -12.62 -3.49 -8.11
CA ARG A 43 -13.17 -4.85 -7.99
C ARG A 43 -12.07 -5.88 -7.78
N LEU A 44 -10.97 -5.76 -8.53
CA LEU A 44 -9.82 -6.65 -8.35
C LEU A 44 -9.29 -6.58 -6.92
N ALA A 45 -9.06 -5.38 -6.39
CA ALA A 45 -8.55 -5.18 -5.04
C ALA A 45 -9.51 -5.73 -3.97
N LEU A 46 -10.81 -5.45 -4.09
CA LEU A 46 -11.83 -5.92 -3.15
C LEU A 46 -11.99 -7.45 -3.18
N TRP A 47 -12.01 -8.07 -4.36
CA TRP A 47 -12.10 -9.53 -4.48
C TRP A 47 -10.87 -10.24 -3.94
N LEU A 48 -9.66 -9.72 -4.21
CA LEU A 48 -8.46 -10.26 -3.59
C LEU A 48 -8.53 -10.20 -2.07
N ALA A 49 -8.92 -9.04 -1.53
CA ALA A 49 -9.03 -8.86 -0.08
C ALA A 49 -10.13 -9.71 0.56
N SER A 50 -11.21 -10.04 -0.15
CA SER A 50 -12.27 -10.91 0.37
C SER A 50 -11.91 -12.39 0.31
N GLU A 51 -11.10 -12.79 -0.67
CA GLU A 51 -10.78 -14.20 -0.95
C GLU A 51 -9.47 -14.66 -0.30
N LEU A 52 -8.52 -13.74 -0.12
CA LEU A 52 -7.17 -14.04 0.32
C LEU A 52 -6.84 -13.28 1.61
N PRO A 53 -6.79 -13.95 2.77
CA PRO A 53 -6.33 -13.37 4.03
C PRO A 53 -4.99 -12.63 3.94
N SER A 54 -4.07 -13.04 3.05
CA SER A 54 -2.80 -12.34 2.84
C SER A 54 -2.94 -10.97 2.14
N PHE A 55 -4.10 -10.67 1.55
CA PHE A 55 -4.47 -9.39 0.93
C PHE A 55 -5.50 -8.60 1.75
N ALA A 56 -6.10 -9.19 2.78
CA ALA A 56 -7.12 -8.61 3.65
C ALA A 56 -6.55 -7.58 4.67
N ASP A 57 -5.92 -6.52 4.16
CA ASP A 57 -5.25 -5.48 4.94
C ASP A 57 -6.25 -4.43 5.47
N PHE A 58 -6.61 -4.54 6.74
CA PHE A 58 -7.46 -3.62 7.47
C PHE A 58 -7.04 -3.52 8.95
N SER A 59 -7.54 -2.53 9.67
CA SER A 59 -7.37 -2.40 11.12
C SER A 59 -8.61 -1.78 11.76
N TYR A 60 -8.76 -1.94 13.08
CA TYR A 60 -9.81 -1.26 13.84
C TYR A 60 -9.21 -0.07 14.59
N TYR A 61 -9.81 1.10 14.41
CA TYR A 61 -9.41 2.33 15.09
C TYR A 61 -10.64 3.02 15.67
N LYS A 62 -10.64 3.18 17.00
CA LYS A 62 -11.77 3.78 17.75
C LYS A 62 -13.13 3.17 17.36
N GLY A 63 -13.19 1.84 17.26
CA GLY A 63 -14.40 1.09 16.89
C GLY A 63 -14.77 1.11 15.41
N ARG A 64 -14.00 1.78 14.55
CA ARG A 64 -14.23 1.82 13.10
C ARG A 64 -13.26 0.92 12.36
N LYS A 65 -13.75 0.18 11.37
CA LYS A 65 -12.91 -0.61 10.46
C LYS A 65 -12.29 0.32 9.41
N ILE A 66 -10.97 0.38 9.37
CA ILE A 66 -10.18 1.17 8.40
C ILE A 66 -9.60 0.19 7.38
N LEU A 67 -9.86 0.43 6.10
CA LEU A 67 -9.45 -0.44 5.00
C LEU A 67 -8.23 0.16 4.31
N PHE A 68 -7.14 -0.60 4.22
CA PHE A 68 -5.92 -0.16 3.53
C PHE A 68 -5.72 -0.93 2.23
N TYR A 69 -5.94 -2.25 2.25
CA TYR A 69 -5.83 -3.13 1.09
C TYR A 69 -4.56 -2.91 0.25
N LYS A 70 -3.44 -2.54 0.90
CA LYS A 70 -2.25 -2.00 0.21
C LYS A 70 -1.75 -2.93 -0.88
N ARG A 71 -1.57 -4.21 -0.56
CA ARG A 71 -1.09 -5.22 -1.52
C ARG A 71 -2.09 -5.52 -2.63
N ALA A 72 -3.39 -5.41 -2.36
CA ALA A 72 -4.44 -5.64 -3.34
C ALA A 72 -4.51 -4.49 -4.35
N GLN A 73 -4.43 -3.25 -3.87
CA GLN A 73 -4.33 -2.07 -4.72
C GLN A 73 -3.02 -2.06 -5.53
N LEU A 74 -1.90 -2.43 -4.89
CA LEU A 74 -0.59 -2.53 -5.56
C LEU A 74 -0.62 -3.52 -6.73
N LEU A 75 -1.29 -4.67 -6.58
CA LEU A 75 -1.39 -5.63 -7.70
C LEU A 75 -2.12 -5.03 -8.91
N ALA A 76 -3.18 -4.26 -8.69
CA ALA A 76 -3.88 -3.58 -9.78
C ALA A 76 -2.96 -2.59 -10.51
N ALA A 77 -2.20 -1.79 -9.76
CA ALA A 77 -1.21 -0.87 -10.34
C ALA A 77 -0.06 -1.60 -11.05
N ASP A 78 0.46 -2.69 -10.49
CA ASP A 78 1.51 -3.49 -11.13
C ASP A 78 1.03 -4.07 -12.47
N LEU A 79 -0.20 -4.60 -12.51
CA LEU A 79 -0.80 -5.08 -13.76
C LEU A 79 -1.02 -3.94 -14.76
N TYR A 80 -1.57 -2.81 -14.32
CA TYR A 80 -1.75 -1.63 -15.18
C TYR A 80 -0.43 -1.24 -15.85
N CYS A 81 0.65 -1.18 -15.07
CA CYS A 81 1.94 -0.72 -15.55
C CYS A 81 2.67 -1.76 -16.39
N ALA A 82 2.67 -3.03 -15.98
CA ALA A 82 3.27 -4.13 -16.73
C ALA A 82 2.67 -4.26 -18.13
N PHE A 83 1.35 -4.07 -18.26
CA PHE A 83 0.65 -4.14 -19.55
C PHE A 83 0.35 -2.77 -20.17
N ARG A 84 0.90 -1.68 -19.63
CA ARG A 84 0.75 -0.30 -20.13
C ARG A 84 -0.71 0.10 -20.38
N GLY A 85 -1.60 -0.26 -19.46
CA GLY A 85 -3.04 0.02 -19.55
C GLY A 85 -3.79 -0.78 -20.61
N LYS A 86 -3.20 -1.86 -21.15
CA LYS A 86 -3.78 -2.70 -22.20
C LYS A 86 -3.98 -4.14 -21.71
N GLY A 87 -4.78 -4.93 -22.43
CA GLY A 87 -5.01 -6.33 -22.08
C GLY A 87 -5.45 -6.51 -20.61
N TRP A 88 -4.73 -7.33 -19.85
CA TRP A 88 -4.99 -7.57 -18.43
C TRP A 88 -4.67 -6.38 -17.50
N GLY A 89 -3.94 -5.37 -17.98
CA GLY A 89 -3.74 -4.11 -17.25
C GLY A 89 -4.73 -3.00 -17.64
N ARG A 90 -5.70 -3.28 -18.51
CA ARG A 90 -6.72 -2.29 -18.88
C ARG A 90 -7.73 -2.16 -17.73
N PHE A 91 -7.53 -1.19 -16.86
CA PHE A 91 -8.48 -0.78 -15.83
C PHE A 91 -9.07 0.59 -16.14
N LEU A 92 -10.34 0.80 -15.78
CA LEU A 92 -11.13 2.00 -16.12
C LEU A 92 -11.30 2.97 -14.94
N ASP A 93 -10.89 2.56 -13.74
CA ASP A 93 -11.13 3.20 -12.44
C ASP A 93 -9.81 3.27 -11.62
N MET A 94 -8.69 3.50 -12.29
CA MET A 94 -7.37 3.60 -11.63
C MET A 94 -7.26 4.80 -10.69
N GLU A 95 -8.08 5.83 -10.92
CA GLU A 95 -8.25 7.02 -10.10
C GLU A 95 -8.89 6.75 -8.74
N GLU A 96 -9.57 5.61 -8.58
CA GLU A 96 -10.19 5.20 -7.32
C GLU A 96 -9.20 4.49 -6.38
N LEU A 97 -8.00 4.15 -6.88
CA LEU A 97 -6.93 3.64 -6.03
C LEU A 97 -6.32 4.79 -5.23
N THR A 98 -5.97 4.49 -3.97
CA THR A 98 -5.31 5.43 -3.07
C THR A 98 -3.81 5.16 -3.00
N ALA A 99 -3.07 6.01 -2.26
CA ALA A 99 -1.68 5.73 -1.94
C ALA A 99 -1.51 4.38 -1.23
N PHE A 100 -0.44 3.67 -1.55
CA PHE A 100 -0.13 2.34 -1.01
C PHE A 100 0.56 2.48 0.34
N ALA A 101 -0.24 2.80 1.37
CA ALA A 101 0.22 3.15 2.71
C ALA A 101 1.16 2.11 3.36
N ASP A 102 2.46 2.28 3.10
CA ASP A 102 3.57 1.53 3.64
C ASP A 102 4.42 2.39 4.59
N TYR A 103 5.67 1.98 4.85
CA TYR A 103 6.59 2.70 5.71
C TYR A 103 7.43 3.77 4.99
N LYS A 104 7.50 3.78 3.65
CA LYS A 104 8.36 4.67 2.87
C LYS A 104 7.72 6.02 2.59
N LEU A 105 6.47 6.05 2.16
CA LEU A 105 5.75 7.30 1.94
C LEU A 105 5.74 8.21 3.19
N PRO A 106 5.34 7.73 4.38
CA PRO A 106 5.34 8.57 5.58
C PRO A 106 6.73 9.09 5.96
N GLN A 107 7.81 8.36 5.62
CA GLN A 107 9.18 8.85 5.83
C GLN A 107 9.47 10.10 5.02
N VAL A 108 9.11 10.07 3.73
CA VAL A 108 9.31 11.17 2.78
C VAL A 108 8.46 12.36 3.18
N LEU A 109 7.18 12.13 3.46
CA LEU A 109 6.25 13.20 3.86
C LEU A 109 6.65 13.83 5.20
N ARG A 110 7.18 13.04 6.15
CA ARG A 110 7.75 13.56 7.40
C ARG A 110 8.99 14.40 7.15
N HIS A 111 9.85 13.99 6.23
CA HIS A 111 11.04 14.75 5.86
C HIS A 111 10.67 16.11 5.23
N MET A 112 9.64 16.13 4.39
CA MET A 112 9.11 17.35 3.74
C MET A 112 8.32 18.27 4.68
N GLY A 113 8.06 17.85 5.93
CA GLY A 113 7.25 18.61 6.88
C GLY A 113 5.74 18.55 6.65
N ILE A 114 5.28 17.71 5.71
CA ILE A 114 3.87 17.48 5.40
C ILE A 114 3.21 16.64 6.51
N LEU A 115 3.88 15.55 6.93
CA LEU A 115 3.47 14.80 8.12
C LEU A 115 4.25 15.28 9.35
N GLN A 116 3.50 15.63 10.40
CA GLN A 116 4.06 16.01 11.69
C GLN A 116 3.57 15.03 12.76
N TYR A 117 4.50 14.36 13.40
CA TYR A 117 4.20 13.43 14.48
C TYR A 117 4.21 14.15 15.82
N SER A 118 3.41 13.65 16.76
CA SER A 118 3.54 14.06 18.16
C SER A 118 4.98 13.83 18.66
N PRO A 119 5.46 14.63 19.63
CA PRO A 119 6.83 14.46 20.16
C PRO A 119 7.12 13.04 20.65
N SER A 120 6.14 12.37 21.25
CA SER A 120 6.26 10.98 21.70
C SER A 120 6.42 10.00 20.53
N LEU A 121 5.57 10.07 19.50
CA LEU A 121 5.66 9.19 18.33
C LEU A 121 6.94 9.44 17.53
N ALA A 122 7.34 10.70 17.36
CA ALA A 122 8.59 11.07 16.73
C ALA A 122 9.78 10.43 17.45
N LYS A 123 9.84 10.52 18.79
CA LYS A 123 10.89 9.91 19.61
C LYS A 123 10.94 8.38 19.43
N ARG A 124 9.80 7.70 19.44
CA ARG A 124 9.74 6.24 19.24
C ARG A 124 10.29 5.83 17.87
N ILE A 125 9.87 6.52 16.81
CA ILE A 125 10.34 6.26 15.44
C ILE A 125 11.84 6.56 15.30
N ASP A 126 12.30 7.68 15.85
CA ASP A 126 13.72 8.08 15.81
C ASP A 126 14.62 7.10 16.55
N SER A 127 14.14 6.54 17.67
CA SER A 127 14.78 5.46 18.42
C SER A 127 14.66 4.08 17.75
N ARG A 128 13.99 3.97 16.59
CA ARG A 128 13.72 2.71 15.89
C ARG A 128 12.98 1.69 16.75
N GLU A 129 12.11 2.16 17.61
CA GLU A 129 11.22 1.28 18.36
C GLU A 129 10.19 0.65 17.42
N LEU A 130 9.81 -0.59 17.72
CA LEU A 130 8.73 -1.25 17.00
C LEU A 130 7.40 -0.58 17.33
N ILE A 131 6.66 -0.22 16.30
CA ILE A 131 5.27 0.19 16.37
C ILE A 131 4.41 -1.04 16.06
N PRO A 132 3.59 -1.54 17.01
CA PRO A 132 2.80 -2.74 16.79
C PRO A 132 1.82 -2.59 15.61
N PRO A 133 1.63 -3.63 14.79
CA PRO A 133 0.65 -3.58 13.71
C PRO A 133 -0.77 -3.40 14.28
N GLY A 134 -1.56 -2.49 13.69
CA GLY A 134 -2.90 -2.16 14.17
C GLY A 134 -2.94 -1.33 15.45
N SER A 135 -1.79 -0.85 15.96
CA SER A 135 -1.80 0.14 17.04
C SER A 135 -2.39 1.47 16.55
N PRO A 136 -2.93 2.32 17.44
CA PRO A 136 -3.39 3.66 17.06
C PRO A 136 -2.33 4.43 16.25
N GLU A 137 -1.06 4.33 16.63
CA GLU A 137 0.03 5.05 15.96
C GLU A 137 0.30 4.51 14.56
N GLU A 138 0.31 3.19 14.37
CA GLU A 138 0.50 2.58 13.03
C GLU A 138 -0.66 2.93 12.10
N VAL A 139 -1.90 2.84 12.60
CA VAL A 139 -3.09 3.18 11.83
C VAL A 139 -3.14 4.67 11.48
N GLU A 140 -2.80 5.54 12.44
CA GLU A 140 -2.73 6.99 12.21
C GLU A 140 -1.69 7.33 11.14
N ILE A 141 -0.48 6.78 11.24
CA ILE A 141 0.58 7.02 10.22
C ILE A 141 0.08 6.63 8.83
N ARG A 142 -0.51 5.45 8.68
CA ARG A 142 -0.98 4.96 7.38
C ARG A 142 -2.17 5.75 6.84
N ALA A 143 -3.16 6.01 7.67
CA ALA A 143 -4.36 6.75 7.27
C ALA A 143 -4.02 8.20 6.91
N THR A 144 -3.17 8.87 7.70
CA THR A 144 -2.72 10.24 7.39
C THR A 144 -1.82 10.28 6.18
N THR A 145 -1.05 9.22 5.88
CA THR A 145 -0.28 9.11 4.62
C THR A 145 -1.21 9.15 3.40
N ILE A 146 -2.30 8.38 3.41
CA ILE A 146 -3.29 8.37 2.32
C ILE A 146 -3.87 9.78 2.16
N TRP A 147 -4.35 10.38 3.25
CA TRP A 147 -4.92 11.73 3.21
C TRP A 147 -3.93 12.80 2.75
N ALA A 148 -2.66 12.70 3.17
CA ALA A 148 -1.63 13.63 2.70
C ALA A 148 -1.43 13.53 1.18
N VAL A 149 -1.50 12.33 0.61
CA VAL A 149 -1.44 12.15 -0.85
C VAL A 149 -2.67 12.75 -1.54
N GLU A 150 -3.88 12.51 -1.04
CA GLU A 150 -5.09 13.12 -1.61
C GLU A 150 -5.02 14.66 -1.61
N LEU A 151 -4.60 15.26 -0.48
CA LEU A 151 -4.44 16.71 -0.37
C LEU A 151 -3.35 17.24 -1.31
N LEU A 152 -2.25 16.51 -1.51
CA LEU A 152 -1.23 16.87 -2.49
C LEU A 152 -1.77 16.83 -3.92
N LEU A 153 -2.62 15.85 -4.26
CA LEU A 153 -3.25 15.79 -5.59
C LEU A 153 -4.19 16.98 -5.81
N GLU A 154 -4.92 17.41 -4.79
CA GLU A 154 -5.75 18.62 -4.88
C GLU A 154 -4.91 19.86 -5.19
N GLU A 155 -3.80 20.06 -4.46
CA GLU A 155 -2.90 21.19 -4.71
C GLU A 155 -2.23 21.12 -6.10
N LEU A 156 -1.79 19.93 -6.53
CA LEU A 156 -1.27 19.72 -7.89
C LEU A 156 -2.34 20.04 -8.94
N GLY A 157 -3.59 19.64 -8.69
CA GLY A 157 -4.73 19.96 -9.55
C GLY A 157 -4.97 21.46 -9.69
N ARG A 158 -4.83 22.23 -8.60
CA ARG A 158 -4.91 23.71 -8.64
C ARG A 158 -3.78 24.34 -9.46
N LEU A 159 -2.63 23.68 -9.54
CA LEU A 159 -1.51 24.07 -10.41
C LEU A 159 -1.66 23.56 -11.86
N GLY A 160 -2.78 22.91 -12.20
CA GLY A 160 -3.04 22.36 -13.53
C GLY A 160 -2.36 21.02 -13.81
N LEU A 161 -1.74 20.39 -12.81
CA LEU A 161 -1.09 19.09 -12.91
C LEU A 161 -2.08 17.99 -12.51
N LYS A 162 -2.58 17.24 -13.49
CA LYS A 162 -3.44 16.08 -13.24
C LYS A 162 -2.59 14.82 -13.03
N MET A 163 -2.80 14.16 -11.90
CA MET A 163 -2.10 12.94 -11.50
C MET A 163 -3.05 12.05 -10.68
N ARG A 164 -2.80 10.74 -10.66
CA ARG A 164 -3.52 9.77 -9.84
C ARG A 164 -2.70 9.40 -8.60
N ALA A 165 -3.35 8.96 -7.52
CA ALA A 165 -2.68 8.67 -6.26
C ALA A 165 -1.54 7.65 -6.41
N PHE A 166 -1.72 6.60 -7.21
CA PHE A 166 -0.66 5.60 -7.43
C PHE A 166 0.56 6.16 -8.18
N GLU A 167 0.39 7.19 -9.01
CA GLU A 167 1.49 7.85 -9.71
C GLU A 167 2.30 8.72 -8.74
N LEU A 168 1.61 9.45 -7.85
CA LEU A 168 2.25 10.21 -6.79
C LEU A 168 2.91 9.29 -5.75
N ASP A 169 2.29 8.16 -5.42
CA ASP A 169 2.87 7.11 -4.58
C ASP A 169 4.24 6.66 -5.13
N TRP A 170 4.31 6.34 -6.42
CA TRP A 170 5.57 5.97 -7.06
C TRP A 170 6.63 7.07 -7.03
N ILE A 171 6.24 8.32 -7.20
CA ILE A 171 7.17 9.45 -7.07
C ILE A 171 7.71 9.49 -5.63
N LEU A 172 6.83 9.48 -4.63
CA LEU A 172 7.22 9.50 -3.22
C LEU A 172 8.08 8.30 -2.85
N TRP A 173 7.73 7.10 -3.30
CA TRP A 173 8.50 5.89 -3.04
C TRP A 173 9.92 5.97 -3.62
N ASN A 174 10.07 6.50 -4.84
CA ASN A 174 11.37 6.73 -5.47
C ASN A 174 12.18 7.81 -4.73
N LEU A 175 11.56 8.89 -4.28
CA LEU A 175 12.21 9.89 -3.42
C LEU A 175 12.73 9.24 -2.13
N GLY A 176 11.97 8.32 -1.53
CA GLY A 176 12.39 7.54 -0.36
C GLY A 176 13.64 6.66 -0.57
N GLN A 177 14.09 6.48 -1.81
CA GLN A 177 15.35 5.81 -2.14
C GLN A 177 16.57 6.72 -2.08
N GLN A 178 16.39 8.04 -2.07
CA GLN A 178 17.47 9.02 -2.02
C GLN A 178 17.88 9.31 -0.57
N ASP A 179 19.18 9.52 -0.34
CA ASP A 179 19.73 9.69 1.01
C ASP A 179 19.18 10.92 1.74
N VAL A 180 18.81 11.97 0.99
CA VAL A 180 18.22 13.19 1.57
C VAL A 180 16.91 12.89 2.33
N PHE A 181 16.05 12.01 1.79
CA PHE A 181 14.79 11.61 2.41
C PHE A 181 14.96 10.52 3.47
N ARG A 182 16.15 9.93 3.60
CA ARG A 182 16.47 8.90 4.60
C ARG A 182 17.09 9.45 5.88
N LYS A 183 17.27 10.77 6.01
CA LYS A 183 17.81 11.42 7.22
C LYS A 183 17.03 11.08 8.49
N LYS A 184 15.69 11.00 8.41
CA LYS A 184 14.83 10.54 9.51
C LYS A 184 14.40 9.09 9.23
N PRO A 185 14.38 8.18 10.21
CA PRO A 185 13.93 6.82 10.01
C PRO A 185 12.41 6.75 9.73
N TYR A 186 12.00 5.67 9.06
CA TYR A 186 10.60 5.26 8.95
C TYR A 186 10.16 4.50 10.20
N HIS A 187 8.85 4.41 10.42
CA HIS A 187 8.29 3.58 11.49
C HIS A 187 8.56 2.10 11.21
N LEU A 188 8.89 1.33 12.25
CA LEU A 188 9.16 -0.10 12.12
C LEU A 188 7.95 -0.90 12.60
N THR A 189 7.26 -1.55 11.68
CA THR A 189 6.16 -2.47 11.99
C THR A 189 6.40 -3.79 11.29
N ILE A 190 6.36 -4.88 12.06
CA ILE A 190 6.48 -6.23 11.53
C ILE A 190 5.07 -6.69 11.15
N THR A 191 4.78 -6.72 9.85
CA THR A 191 3.47 -7.12 9.31
C THR A 191 3.60 -7.76 7.94
N ARG A 192 2.64 -8.62 7.60
CA ARG A 192 2.53 -9.28 6.28
C ARG A 192 1.97 -8.39 5.17
N PHE A 193 1.50 -7.19 5.53
CA PHE A 193 0.84 -6.27 4.61
C PHE A 193 1.78 -5.25 3.96
N TYR A 194 3.03 -5.15 4.42
CA TYR A 194 4.02 -4.23 3.87
C TYR A 194 4.87 -4.87 2.79
#